data_AF-A0A9X4NTB2-F1
#
_entry.id   AF-A0A9X4NTB2-F1
#
_cell.length_a   1.000
_cell.length_b   1.000
_cell.length_c   1.000
_cell.angle_alpha   90.00
_cell.angle_beta   90.00
_cell.angle_gamma   90.00
#
_symmetry.space_group_name_H-M   'P 1'
#
loop_
_entity.id
_entity.type
_entity.pdbx_description
1 polymer ?
#
loop_
_entity_poly.entity_id
_entity_poly.type
_entity_poly.pdbx_seq_one_letter_code
_entity_poly.pdbx_strand_id
1 'polypeptide(L)'
;MDKFFGSKVAYPPLPAGNEALLKLDAVKAPLEELAHKVHDHLEVVPAEHEAFVFLGKPPMNFGMAWIHDGKVTSLNDLAKEHHLSQVEIGELMGRLGEAYQHASETPRYSAEFGGKQMVVIPSMGLEREMHQIMANTLH
;
A
#
# COMPACT_ATOMS: atom_id res chain seq x y z
N MET A 1 -3.26 32.18 -2.72
CA MET A 1 -2.90 30.82 -3.16
C MET A 1 -3.56 29.84 -2.23
N ASP A 2 -4.35 28.98 -2.82
CA ASP A 2 -5.56 28.39 -2.25
C ASP A 2 -5.30 27.27 -1.23
N LYS A 3 -6.13 27.27 -0.18
CA LYS A 3 -6.19 26.24 0.86
C LYS A 3 -6.65 24.92 0.24
N PHE A 4 -5.71 24.06 -0.15
CA PHE A 4 -5.97 22.67 -0.58
C PHE A 4 -5.47 21.63 0.43
N PHE A 5 -5.72 21.84 1.73
CA PHE A 5 -5.46 20.82 2.74
C PHE A 5 -6.63 20.78 3.71
N GLY A 6 -7.51 19.77 3.61
CA GLY A 6 -8.41 19.49 4.73
C GLY A 6 -9.68 18.70 4.48
N SER A 7 -10.15 18.53 3.25
CA SER A 7 -11.27 17.62 3.03
C SER A 7 -10.73 16.20 2.93
N LYS A 8 -11.04 15.34 3.93
CA LYS A 8 -10.90 13.89 3.78
C LYS A 8 -11.55 13.52 2.45
N VAL A 9 -10.75 13.13 1.46
CA VAL A 9 -11.28 12.70 0.16
C VAL A 9 -12.13 11.47 0.44
N ALA A 10 -13.45 11.64 0.33
CA ALA A 10 -14.38 10.54 0.47
C ALA A 10 -14.36 9.76 -0.85
N TYR A 11 -13.64 8.64 -0.86
CA TYR A 11 -13.58 7.77 -2.02
C TYR A 11 -14.87 6.95 -2.15
N PRO A 12 -15.38 6.75 -3.37
CA PRO A 12 -16.54 5.89 -3.59
C PRO A 12 -16.25 4.46 -3.09
N PRO A 13 -17.25 3.71 -2.61
CA PRO A 13 -17.04 2.34 -2.20
C PRO A 13 -16.55 1.48 -3.37
N LEU A 14 -15.72 0.48 -3.07
CA LEU A 14 -15.20 -0.45 -4.06
C LEU A 14 -16.37 -1.22 -4.72
N PRO A 15 -16.52 -1.18 -6.06
CA PRO A 15 -17.64 -1.82 -6.74
C PRO A 15 -17.67 -3.33 -6.52
N ALA A 16 -18.86 -3.88 -6.26
CA ALA A 16 -19.07 -5.32 -6.20
C ALA A 16 -18.72 -5.96 -7.56
N GLY A 17 -17.88 -7.01 -7.55
CA GLY A 17 -17.41 -7.69 -8.76
C GLY A 17 -16.12 -7.15 -9.37
N ASN A 18 -15.47 -6.15 -8.73
CA ASN A 18 -14.12 -5.75 -9.12
C ASN A 18 -13.11 -6.85 -8.73
N GLU A 19 -12.17 -7.18 -9.63
CA GLU A 19 -11.10 -8.16 -9.37
C GLU A 19 -10.27 -7.84 -8.12
N ALA A 20 -10.14 -6.55 -7.79
CA ALA A 20 -9.52 -6.10 -6.55
C ALA A 20 -10.16 -6.70 -5.29
N LEU A 21 -11.48 -6.98 -5.29
CA LEU A 21 -12.13 -7.63 -4.15
C LEU A 21 -11.65 -9.07 -3.97
N LEU A 22 -11.45 -9.82 -5.06
CA LEU A 22 -10.96 -11.19 -5.00
C LEU A 22 -9.52 -11.23 -4.45
N LYS A 23 -8.69 -10.31 -4.93
CA LYS A 23 -7.32 -10.12 -4.43
C LYS A 23 -7.30 -9.76 -2.94
N LEU A 24 -8.16 -8.83 -2.51
CA LEU A 24 -8.27 -8.41 -1.11
C LEU A 24 -8.83 -9.51 -0.19
N ASP A 25 -9.74 -10.35 -0.68
CA ASP A 25 -10.30 -11.47 0.09
C ASP A 25 -9.21 -12.50 0.44
N ALA A 26 -8.31 -12.79 -0.50
CA ALA A 26 -7.17 -13.69 -0.29
C ALA A 26 -6.23 -13.23 0.82
N VAL A 27 -6.12 -11.91 1.05
CA VAL A 27 -5.26 -11.30 2.07
C VAL A 27 -6.04 -10.67 3.22
N LYS A 28 -7.34 -10.99 3.35
CA LYS A 28 -8.23 -10.30 4.28
C LYS A 28 -7.76 -10.40 5.73
N ALA A 29 -7.46 -11.61 6.21
CA ALA A 29 -7.04 -11.82 7.59
C ALA A 29 -5.80 -10.99 8.00
N PRO A 30 -4.67 -11.04 7.27
CA PRO A 30 -3.51 -10.20 7.59
C PRO A 30 -3.80 -8.70 7.40
N LEU A 31 -4.68 -8.32 6.48
CA LEU A 31 -5.07 -6.92 6.30
C LEU A 31 -5.88 -6.39 7.49
N GLU A 32 -6.80 -7.19 8.04
CA GLU A 32 -7.55 -6.87 9.26
C GLU A 32 -6.63 -6.80 10.48
N GLU A 33 -5.66 -7.71 10.59
CA GLU A 33 -4.65 -7.66 11.65
C GLU A 33 -3.83 -6.36 11.58
N LEU A 34 -3.38 -5.99 10.38
CA LEU A 34 -2.69 -4.72 10.17
C LEU A 34 -3.59 -3.54 10.55
N ALA A 35 -4.87 -3.57 10.17
CA ALA A 35 -5.85 -2.53 10.49
C ALA A 35 -5.95 -2.25 11.99
N HIS A 36 -5.92 -3.30 12.82
CA HIS A 36 -5.98 -3.20 14.28
C HIS A 36 -4.67 -2.70 14.90
N LYS A 37 -3.53 -3.04 14.30
CA LYS A 37 -2.19 -2.69 14.83
C LYS A 37 -1.81 -1.24 14.57
N VAL A 38 -2.25 -0.65 13.47
CA VAL A 38 -1.82 0.68 13.04
C VAL A 38 -2.95 1.69 13.10
N HIS A 39 -2.67 2.88 13.61
CA HIS A 39 -3.65 3.96 13.67
C HIS A 39 -3.66 4.83 12.40
N ASP A 40 -2.57 4.84 11.65
CA ASP A 40 -2.39 5.66 10.46
C ASP A 40 -3.37 5.32 9.34
N HIS A 41 -3.51 6.24 8.39
CA HIS A 41 -4.27 5.99 7.17
C HIS A 41 -3.64 4.86 6.36
N LEU A 42 -4.48 3.99 5.78
CA LEU A 42 -4.03 2.84 4.99
C LEU A 42 -4.55 2.96 3.57
N GLU A 43 -3.61 2.88 2.62
CA GLU A 43 -3.91 2.75 1.20
C GLU A 43 -3.34 1.43 0.68
N VAL A 44 -4.20 0.60 0.08
CA VAL A 44 -3.91 -0.78 -0.29
C VAL A 44 -3.89 -0.90 -1.80
N VAL A 45 -2.81 -1.45 -2.32
CA VAL A 45 -2.65 -1.87 -3.71
C VAL A 45 -2.80 -3.40 -3.75
N PRO A 46 -3.95 -3.91 -4.22
CA PRO A 46 -4.19 -5.34 -4.25
C PRO A 46 -3.42 -6.01 -5.39
N ALA A 47 -2.81 -7.16 -5.10
CA ALA A 47 -2.05 -7.99 -6.03
C ALA A 47 -2.48 -9.47 -5.92
N GLU A 48 -1.94 -10.37 -6.75
CA GLU A 48 -2.31 -11.79 -6.69
C GLU A 48 -1.81 -12.46 -5.40
N HIS A 49 -2.74 -12.86 -4.52
CA HIS A 49 -2.46 -13.45 -3.20
C HIS A 49 -1.61 -12.59 -2.25
N GLU A 50 -1.45 -11.31 -2.56
CA GLU A 50 -0.62 -10.39 -1.82
C GLU A 50 -1.18 -8.97 -1.91
N ALA A 51 -0.65 -8.06 -1.08
CA ALA A 51 -1.01 -6.65 -1.16
C ALA A 51 0.10 -5.75 -0.65
N PHE A 52 0.30 -4.61 -1.30
CA PHE A 52 1.15 -3.55 -0.81
C PHE A 52 0.30 -2.52 -0.07
N VAL A 53 0.71 -2.15 1.13
CA VAL A 53 -0.02 -1.24 2.00
C VAL A 53 0.86 -0.05 2.31
N PHE A 54 0.44 1.13 1.87
CA PHE A 54 1.01 2.41 2.27
C PHE A 54 0.36 2.86 3.59
N LEU A 55 1.19 3.28 4.54
CA LEU A 55 0.78 3.77 5.84
C LEU A 55 1.09 5.27 5.95
N GLY A 56 0.13 6.10 6.34
CA GLY A 56 0.35 7.53 6.56
C GLY A 56 -0.07 8.39 5.38
N LYS A 57 0.84 9.24 4.88
CA LYS A 57 0.58 10.26 3.84
C LYS A 57 1.57 10.13 2.67
N PRO A 58 1.41 9.09 1.82
CA PRO A 58 2.20 9.00 0.60
C PRO A 58 1.95 10.21 -0.31
N PRO A 59 2.93 10.62 -1.15
CA PRO A 59 4.26 10.03 -1.30
C PRO A 59 5.31 10.60 -0.33
N MET A 60 4.97 11.59 0.51
CA MET A 60 5.98 12.33 1.29
C MET A 60 6.32 11.71 2.64
N ASN A 61 5.31 11.29 3.41
CA ASN A 61 5.51 10.79 4.78
C ASN A 61 4.72 9.50 4.93
N PHE A 62 5.30 8.40 4.49
CA PHE A 62 4.66 7.10 4.54
C PHE A 62 5.59 6.03 5.09
N GLY A 63 4.99 4.99 5.64
CA GLY A 63 5.60 3.67 5.79
C GLY A 63 5.00 2.72 4.76
N MET A 64 5.61 1.54 4.62
CA MET A 64 5.09 0.48 3.77
C MET A 64 5.05 -0.84 4.54
N ALA A 65 3.98 -1.58 4.34
CA ALA A 65 3.85 -2.98 4.73
C ALA A 65 3.47 -3.80 3.50
N TRP A 66 4.09 -4.96 3.35
CA TRP A 66 3.79 -5.92 2.29
C TRP A 66 3.14 -7.13 2.93
N ILE A 67 1.95 -7.48 2.45
CA ILE A 67 1.23 -8.68 2.84
C ILE A 67 1.56 -9.75 1.81
N HIS A 68 2.34 -10.75 2.20
CA HIS A 68 2.69 -11.89 1.35
C HIS A 68 2.77 -13.16 2.19
N ASP A 69 2.52 -14.33 1.58
CA ASP A 69 2.55 -15.64 2.27
C ASP A 69 1.69 -15.69 3.55
N GLY A 70 0.58 -14.94 3.56
CA GLY A 70 -0.33 -14.81 4.71
C GLY A 70 0.24 -14.02 5.89
N LYS A 71 1.36 -13.32 5.74
CA LYS A 71 2.02 -12.51 6.77
C LYS A 71 2.10 -11.05 6.37
N VAL A 72 2.21 -10.18 7.37
CA VAL A 72 2.47 -8.76 7.19
C VAL A 72 3.94 -8.50 7.49
N THR A 73 4.70 -8.06 6.50
CA THR A 73 6.11 -7.72 6.65
C THR A 73 6.28 -6.21 6.47
N SER A 74 6.82 -5.52 7.47
CA SER A 74 7.08 -4.08 7.35
C SER A 74 8.34 -3.84 6.52
N LEU A 75 8.45 -2.67 5.89
CA LEU A 75 9.66 -2.31 5.17
C LEU A 75 10.91 -2.34 6.07
N ASN A 76 10.77 -1.99 7.36
CA ASN A 76 11.87 -2.05 8.32
C ASN A 76 12.32 -3.49 8.58
N ASP A 77 11.41 -4.46 8.55
CA ASP A 77 11.75 -5.86 8.73
C ASP A 77 12.41 -6.42 7.47
N LEU A 78 11.88 -6.11 6.28
CA LEU A 78 12.52 -6.45 4.99
C LEU A 78 13.94 -5.88 4.91
N ALA A 79 14.12 -4.62 5.29
CA ALA A 79 15.43 -3.99 5.29
C ALA A 79 16.42 -4.68 6.23
N LYS A 80 15.96 -5.18 7.39
CA LYS A 80 16.80 -5.94 8.31
C LYS A 80 17.13 -7.33 7.78
N GLU A 81 16.13 -8.03 7.24
CA GLU A 81 16.26 -9.38 6.68
C GLU A 81 17.23 -9.40 5.49
N HIS A 82 17.20 -8.37 4.64
CA HIS A 82 18.08 -8.22 3.49
C HIS A 82 19.33 -7.38 3.77
N HIS A 83 19.59 -7.02 5.03
CA HIS A 83 20.76 -6.24 5.46
C HIS A 83 20.96 -4.93 4.68
N LEU A 84 19.87 -4.28 4.29
CA LEU A 84 19.90 -3.04 3.52
C LEU A 84 20.55 -1.91 4.33
N SER A 85 21.42 -1.16 3.66
CA SER A 85 21.99 0.07 4.19
C SER A 85 20.94 1.19 4.26
N GLN A 86 21.23 2.23 5.05
CA GLN A 86 20.37 3.41 5.14
C GLN A 86 20.17 4.11 3.79
N VAL A 87 21.17 4.03 2.90
CA VAL A 87 21.09 4.60 1.55
C VAL A 87 20.10 3.79 0.70
N GLU A 88 20.21 2.46 0.70
CA GLU A 88 19.29 1.57 -0.04
C GLU A 88 17.85 1.69 0.46
N ILE A 89 17.64 1.82 1.77
CA ILE A 89 16.30 2.08 2.35
C ILE A 89 15.74 3.42 1.84
N GLY A 90 16.58 4.47 1.80
CA GLY A 90 16.19 5.78 1.29
C GLY A 90 15.82 5.76 -0.19
N GLU A 91 16.62 5.07 -1.02
CA GLU A 91 16.36 4.88 -2.45
C GLU A 91 15.09 4.06 -2.69
N LEU A 92 14.89 2.99 -1.92
CA LEU A 92 13.68 2.18 -1.97
C LEU A 92 12.44 3.03 -1.66
N MET A 93 12.47 3.77 -0.54
CA MET A 93 11.37 4.68 -0.18
C MET A 93 11.11 5.75 -1.25
N GLY A 94 12.16 6.31 -1.85
CA GLY A 94 12.04 7.26 -2.95
C GLY A 94 11.31 6.65 -4.16
N ARG A 95 11.75 5.49 -4.63
CA ARG A 95 11.14 4.78 -5.77
C ARG A 95 9.71 4.37 -5.51
N LEU A 96 9.38 3.88 -4.31
CA LEU A 96 8.00 3.55 -3.93
C LEU A 96 7.11 4.79 -3.92
N GLY A 97 7.64 5.94 -3.49
CA GLY A 97 6.95 7.23 -3.52
C GLY A 97 6.69 7.71 -4.95
N GLU A 98 7.68 7.58 -5.85
CA GLU A 98 7.55 7.90 -7.27
C GLU A 98 6.50 7.02 -7.95
N ALA A 99 6.52 5.70 -7.71
CA ALA A 99 5.51 4.78 -8.23
C ALA A 99 4.10 5.16 -7.77
N TYR A 100 3.94 5.49 -6.49
CA TYR A 100 2.67 6.00 -5.96
C TYR A 100 2.21 7.28 -6.70
N GLN A 101 3.13 8.18 -7.02
CA GLN A 101 2.84 9.41 -7.78
C GLN A 101 2.45 9.12 -9.23
N HIS A 102 3.12 8.17 -9.90
CA HIS A 102 2.74 7.74 -11.24
C HIS A 102 1.30 7.20 -11.30
N ALA A 103 0.86 6.54 -10.22
CA ALA A 103 -0.50 6.05 -10.07
C ALA A 103 -1.50 7.10 -9.57
N SER A 104 -1.12 8.38 -9.45
CA SER A 104 -1.98 9.44 -8.88
C SER A 104 -3.32 9.61 -9.60
N GLU A 105 -3.38 9.38 -10.91
CA GLU A 105 -4.61 9.44 -11.71
C GLU A 105 -5.48 8.17 -11.65
N THR A 106 -4.98 7.10 -10.98
CA THR A 106 -5.74 5.86 -10.81
C THR A 106 -6.98 6.12 -9.94
N PRO A 107 -8.15 5.57 -10.32
CA PRO A 107 -9.31 5.53 -9.45
C PRO A 107 -8.98 4.98 -8.06
N ARG A 108 -9.48 5.66 -7.04
CA ARG A 108 -9.36 5.26 -5.64
C ARG A 108 -10.73 4.96 -5.09
N TYR A 109 -10.81 3.87 -4.34
CA TYR A 109 -12.06 3.41 -3.73
C TYR A 109 -11.91 3.31 -2.21
N SER A 110 -13.01 3.20 -1.51
CA SER A 110 -13.02 2.86 -0.09
C SER A 110 -13.52 1.44 0.14
N ALA A 111 -12.88 0.75 1.08
CA ALA A 111 -13.30 -0.55 1.58
C ALA A 111 -13.04 -0.62 3.09
N GLU A 112 -13.81 -1.43 3.81
CA GLU A 112 -13.66 -1.59 5.26
C GLU A 112 -13.10 -2.97 5.59
N PHE A 113 -12.05 -2.99 6.42
CA PHE A 113 -11.41 -4.21 6.92
C PHE A 113 -11.13 -4.03 8.41
N GLY A 114 -11.56 -4.98 9.24
CA GLY A 114 -11.34 -4.90 10.70
C GLY A 114 -11.95 -3.65 11.35
N GLY A 115 -13.09 -3.18 10.84
CA GLY A 115 -13.75 -1.94 11.32
C GLY A 115 -13.02 -0.65 10.94
N LYS A 116 -12.01 -0.71 10.06
CA LYS A 116 -11.25 0.44 9.59
C LYS A 116 -11.47 0.67 8.10
N GLN A 117 -11.81 1.90 7.76
CA GLN A 117 -11.89 2.32 6.36
C GLN A 117 -10.49 2.49 5.78
N MET A 118 -10.23 1.80 4.67
CA MET A 118 -8.99 1.85 3.88
C MET A 118 -9.28 2.37 2.47
N VAL A 119 -8.27 2.93 1.84
CA VAL A 119 -8.33 3.30 0.42
C VAL A 119 -7.80 2.13 -0.39
N VAL A 120 -8.49 1.76 -1.45
CA VAL A 120 -8.07 0.72 -2.39
C VAL A 120 -7.66 1.39 -3.70
N ILE A 121 -6.46 1.06 -4.18
CA ILE A 121 -5.88 1.53 -5.44
C ILE A 121 -5.76 0.33 -6.38
N PRO A 122 -6.81 -0.03 -7.14
CA PRO A 122 -6.77 -1.18 -8.04
C PRO A 122 -6.00 -0.82 -9.33
N SER A 123 -4.67 -0.77 -9.24
CA SER A 123 -3.80 -0.46 -10.37
C SER A 123 -2.81 -1.58 -10.64
N MET A 124 -3.00 -2.27 -11.77
CA MET A 124 -2.01 -3.23 -12.29
C MET A 124 -0.67 -2.55 -12.64
N GLY A 125 -0.72 -1.27 -13.00
CA GLY A 125 0.49 -0.48 -13.27
C GLY A 125 1.33 -0.32 -12.01
N LEU A 126 0.69 0.16 -10.94
CA LEU A 126 1.33 0.34 -9.63
C LEU A 126 1.78 -1.00 -9.05
N GLU A 127 0.92 -2.02 -9.06
CA GLU A 127 1.25 -3.39 -8.64
C GLU A 127 2.57 -3.88 -9.26
N ARG A 128 2.68 -3.81 -10.58
CA ARG A 128 3.89 -4.26 -11.30
C ARG A 128 5.12 -3.40 -10.98
N GLU A 129 4.96 -2.09 -10.86
CA GLU A 129 6.06 -1.19 -10.54
C GLU A 129 6.58 -1.46 -9.11
N MET A 130 5.67 -1.67 -8.15
CA MET A 130 5.99 -2.09 -6.78
C MET A 130 6.77 -3.41 -6.78
N HIS A 131 6.29 -4.44 -7.49
CA HIS A 131 7.02 -5.71 -7.63
C HIS A 131 8.43 -5.54 -8.17
N GLN A 132 8.58 -4.74 -9.23
CA GLN A 132 9.89 -4.47 -9.82
C GLN A 132 10.81 -3.74 -8.86
N ILE A 133 10.31 -2.75 -8.12
CA ILE A 133 11.08 -2.02 -7.12
C ILE A 133 11.55 -2.97 -6.01
N MET A 134 10.63 -3.76 -5.45
CA MET A 134 10.93 -4.71 -4.38
C MET A 134 11.93 -5.77 -4.85
N ALA A 135 11.72 -6.38 -6.02
CA ALA A 135 12.63 -7.39 -6.57
C ALA A 135 14.04 -6.82 -6.78
N ASN A 136 14.16 -5.61 -7.34
CA ASN A 136 15.44 -4.97 -7.62
C ASN A 136 16.24 -4.62 -6.36
N THR A 137 15.58 -4.37 -5.23
CA THR A 137 16.25 -3.96 -3.99
C THR A 137 16.50 -5.12 -3.03
N LEU A 138 15.64 -6.14 -3.02
CA LEU A 138 15.74 -7.29 -2.12
C LEU A 138 16.62 -8.44 -2.67
N HIS A 139 17.40 -8.19 -3.73
CA HIS A 139 18.26 -9.17 -4.39
C HIS A 139 19.34 -9.78 -3.49
#